data_AF-A0AAV5SU10-F1
#
_entry.id   AF-A0AAV5SU10-F1
#
_cell.length_a   1.000
_cell.length_b   1.000
_cell.length_c   1.000
_cell.angle_alpha   90.00
_cell.angle_beta   90.00
_cell.angle_gamma   90.00
#
_symmetry.space_group_name_H-M   'P 1'
#
loop_
_entity.id
_entity.type
_entity.pdbx_description
1 polymer ?
#
loop_
_entity_poly.entity_id
_entity_poly.type
_entity_poly.pdbx_seq_one_letter_code
_entity_poly.pdbx_strand_id
1 'polypeptide(L)'
;GKLKQRKQLGGLETLRILYTGEYGRSLQCINRVGMVDKLGFTSLLEKFWTPQLQENMEYARKIGESMRREYIDVLLKSDVIDEVDRSALIDKAERIRIRVAVPEASRDPKSLLEELDMFVSDDLPWATFFTS
;
A
#
# COMPACT_ATOMS: atom_id res chain seq x y z
N GLY A 1 -17.48 -24.84 -11.18
CA GLY A 1 -17.23 -25.65 -9.96
C GLY A 1 -17.24 -24.71 -8.75
N LYS A 2 -18.02 -25.01 -7.71
CA LYS A 2 -18.22 -24.12 -6.56
C LYS A 2 -16.99 -24.11 -5.65
N LEU A 3 -16.48 -22.91 -5.33
CA LEU A 3 -15.38 -22.66 -4.40
C LEU A 3 -15.70 -23.23 -3.01
N LYS A 4 -14.91 -24.19 -2.52
CA LYS A 4 -14.99 -24.68 -1.13
C LYS A 4 -14.05 -23.83 -0.27
N GLN A 5 -14.63 -22.90 0.50
CA GLN A 5 -13.94 -22.15 1.55
C GLN A 5 -13.63 -23.10 2.72
N ARG A 6 -12.35 -23.46 2.92
CA ARG A 6 -11.91 -24.06 4.19
C ARG A 6 -11.63 -22.92 5.18
N LYS A 7 -12.44 -22.88 6.26
CA LYS A 7 -12.27 -21.96 7.39
C LYS A 7 -11.06 -22.40 8.23
N GLN A 8 -9.87 -21.91 7.91
CA GLN A 8 -8.83 -21.72 8.91
C GLN A 8 -8.69 -20.21 9.12
N LEU A 9 -8.96 -19.78 10.36
CA LEU A 9 -9.29 -18.40 10.75
C LEU A 9 -8.08 -17.54 11.15
N GLY A 10 -6.85 -18.03 10.97
CA GLY A 10 -5.65 -17.24 11.23
C GLY A 10 -5.48 -16.15 10.17
N GLY A 11 -5.89 -14.91 10.48
CA GLY A 11 -5.76 -13.72 9.62
C GLY A 11 -7.08 -13.20 9.03
N LEU A 12 -8.08 -14.07 8.84
CA LEU A 12 -9.43 -13.66 8.45
C LEU A 12 -10.17 -12.93 9.57
N GLU A 13 -9.76 -13.09 10.82
CA GLU A 13 -10.39 -12.44 11.98
C GLU A 13 -10.10 -10.94 12.01
N THR A 14 -8.85 -10.53 11.74
CA THR A 14 -8.46 -9.10 11.60
C THR A 14 -9.16 -8.47 10.40
N LEU A 15 -9.22 -9.16 9.26
CA LEU A 15 -9.95 -8.69 8.08
C LEU A 15 -11.46 -8.66 8.31
N ARG A 16 -12.02 -9.62 9.05
CA ARG A 16 -13.44 -9.64 9.44
C ARG A 16 -13.77 -8.46 10.34
N ILE A 17 -12.96 -8.17 11.36
CA ILE A 17 -13.13 -6.98 12.22
C ILE A 17 -13.11 -5.70 11.37
N LEU A 18 -12.17 -5.59 10.41
CA LEU A 18 -12.08 -4.45 9.49
C LEU A 18 -13.29 -4.34 8.55
N TYR A 19 -13.91 -5.46 8.14
CA TYR A 19 -14.95 -5.49 7.08
C TYR A 19 -16.39 -5.57 7.62
N THR A 20 -16.62 -6.14 8.81
CA THR A 20 -17.97 -6.27 9.41
C THR A 20 -18.39 -5.06 10.23
N GLY A 21 -17.51 -4.07 10.42
CA GLY A 21 -17.85 -2.82 11.11
C GLY A 21 -18.21 -3.00 12.58
N GLU A 22 -17.72 -4.06 13.26
CA GLU A 22 -17.81 -4.13 14.71
C GLU A 22 -16.93 -3.04 15.30
N TYR A 23 -17.55 -1.92 15.70
CA TYR A 23 -16.93 -0.76 16.35
C TYR A 23 -16.41 -1.09 17.78
N GLY A 24 -15.61 -2.14 17.92
CA GLY A 24 -14.95 -2.52 19.15
C GLY A 24 -13.66 -1.71 19.38
N ARG A 25 -13.23 -1.63 20.64
CA ARG A 25 -11.95 -0.98 21.05
C ARG A 25 -10.76 -1.43 20.20
N SER A 26 -10.75 -2.67 19.72
CA SER A 26 -9.69 -3.22 18.86
C SER A 26 -9.52 -2.45 17.54
N LEU A 27 -10.61 -2.01 16.90
CA LEU A 27 -10.57 -1.24 15.65
C LEU A 27 -10.03 0.18 15.91
N GLN A 28 -10.40 0.77 17.06
CA GLN A 28 -9.84 2.05 17.50
C GLN A 28 -8.34 1.94 17.80
N CYS A 29 -7.90 0.86 18.46
CA CYS A 29 -6.47 0.62 18.71
C CYS A 29 -5.69 0.38 17.41
N ILE A 30 -6.20 -0.41 16.48
CA ILE A 30 -5.57 -0.65 15.17
C ILE A 30 -5.46 0.65 14.38
N ASN A 31 -6.54 1.43 14.30
CA ASN A 31 -6.51 2.72 13.62
C ASN A 31 -5.53 3.68 14.29
N ARG A 32 -5.48 3.71 15.63
CA ARG A 32 -4.55 4.58 16.36
C ARG A 32 -3.09 4.17 16.14
N VAL A 33 -2.78 2.88 16.17
CA VAL A 33 -1.42 2.38 15.87
C VAL A 33 -1.06 2.67 14.42
N GLY A 34 -1.92 2.38 13.45
CA GLY A 34 -1.66 2.66 12.03
C GLY A 34 -1.63 4.14 11.66
N MET A 35 -2.17 5.03 12.51
CA MET A 35 -2.01 6.48 12.37
C MET A 35 -0.68 6.98 12.93
N VAL A 36 -0.11 6.29 13.91
CA VAL A 36 1.18 6.66 14.50
C VAL A 36 2.31 5.94 13.77
N ASP A 37 2.41 4.62 13.87
CA ASP A 37 3.44 3.82 13.21
C ASP A 37 2.95 3.30 11.86
N LYS A 38 2.92 4.18 10.85
CA LYS A 38 2.27 3.88 9.57
C LYS A 38 3.12 2.92 8.74
N LEU A 39 4.43 3.11 8.63
CA LEU A 39 5.29 2.19 7.88
C LEU A 39 5.44 0.86 8.63
N GLY A 40 5.58 0.86 9.95
CA GLY A 40 5.65 -0.37 10.75
C GLY A 40 4.36 -1.20 10.66
N PHE A 41 3.19 -0.56 10.79
CA PHE A 41 1.91 -1.23 10.60
C PHE A 41 1.75 -1.79 9.17
N THR A 42 2.16 -1.03 8.16
CA THR A 42 2.07 -1.46 6.76
C THR A 42 3.03 -2.62 6.47
N SER A 43 4.23 -2.62 7.05
CA SER A 43 5.21 -3.72 7.00
C SER A 43 4.65 -5.01 7.64
N LEU A 44 3.96 -4.88 8.76
CA LEU A 44 3.31 -6.01 9.43
C LEU A 44 2.20 -6.60 8.56
N LEU A 45 1.34 -5.76 7.98
CA LEU A 45 0.28 -6.23 7.07
C LEU A 45 0.84 -7.00 5.87
N GLU A 46 1.97 -6.53 5.31
CA GLU A 46 2.63 -7.21 4.19
C GLU A 46 3.06 -8.64 4.52
N LYS A 47 3.55 -8.90 5.74
CA LYS A 47 3.95 -10.25 6.18
C LYS A 47 2.79 -11.24 6.23
N PHE A 48 1.56 -10.74 6.41
CA PHE A 48 0.35 -11.56 6.46
C PHE A 48 -0.39 -11.63 5.13
N TRP A 49 0.15 -11.03 4.07
CA TRP A 49 -0.42 -11.17 2.74
C TRP A 49 -0.24 -12.57 2.21
N THR A 50 -1.33 -13.14 1.70
CA THR A 50 -1.27 -14.44 1.05
C THR A 50 -0.47 -14.34 -0.25
N PRO A 51 0.18 -15.42 -0.72
CA PRO A 51 0.91 -15.43 -2.00
C PRO A 51 0.07 -14.93 -3.18
N GLN A 52 -1.24 -15.25 -3.20
CA GLN A 52 -2.15 -14.77 -4.24
C GLN A 52 -2.31 -13.24 -4.24
N LEU A 53 -2.25 -12.60 -3.08
CA LEU A 53 -2.34 -11.15 -2.98
C LEU A 53 -1.05 -10.49 -3.50
N GLN A 54 0.11 -11.11 -3.28
CA GLN A 54 1.40 -10.65 -3.82
C GLN A 54 1.44 -10.78 -5.36
N GLU A 55 0.97 -11.90 -5.92
CA GLU A 55 0.85 -12.11 -7.37
C GLU A 55 -0.09 -11.07 -8.02
N ASN A 56 -1.24 -10.79 -7.37
CA ASN A 56 -2.18 -9.78 -7.85
C ASN A 56 -1.57 -8.37 -7.88
N MET A 57 -0.67 -8.06 -6.96
CA MET A 57 0.01 -6.75 -6.92
C MET A 57 1.03 -6.59 -8.05
N GLU A 58 1.79 -7.64 -8.35
CA GLU A 58 2.69 -7.63 -9.49
C GLU A 58 1.91 -7.48 -10.80
N TYR A 59 0.78 -8.20 -10.91
CA TYR A 59 -0.12 -8.07 -12.06
C TYR A 59 -0.70 -6.66 -12.19
N ALA A 60 -1.17 -6.07 -11.09
CA ALA A 60 -1.69 -4.69 -11.08
C ALA A 60 -0.62 -3.66 -11.47
N ARG A 61 0.65 -3.86 -11.07
CA ARG A 61 1.76 -3.01 -11.52
C ARG A 61 1.97 -3.12 -13.02
N LYS A 62 1.98 -4.33 -13.57
CA LYS A 62 2.10 -4.58 -15.02
C LYS A 62 0.98 -3.91 -15.80
N ILE A 63 -0.26 -3.95 -15.30
CA ILE A 63 -1.39 -3.24 -15.91
C ILE A 63 -1.15 -1.73 -15.92
N GLY A 64 -0.76 -1.14 -14.79
CA GLY A 64 -0.50 0.30 -14.70
C GLY A 64 0.60 0.75 -15.67
N GLU A 65 1.66 -0.05 -15.81
CA GLU A 65 2.74 0.23 -16.75
C GLU A 65 2.29 0.10 -18.20
N SER A 66 1.46 -0.91 -18.50
CA SER A 66 0.89 -1.11 -19.83
C SER A 66 -0.02 0.05 -20.22
N MET A 67 -0.90 0.50 -19.32
CA MET A 67 -1.78 1.64 -19.55
C MET A 67 -1.01 2.94 -19.77
N ARG A 68 0.08 3.15 -19.02
CA ARG A 68 0.95 4.32 -19.24
C ARG A 68 1.58 4.30 -20.63
N ARG A 69 2.07 3.14 -21.09
CA ARG A 69 2.64 2.99 -22.44
C ARG A 69 1.58 3.25 -23.51
N GLU A 70 0.40 2.67 -23.36
CA GLU A 70 -0.71 2.87 -24.29
C GLU A 70 -1.14 4.34 -24.35
N TYR A 71 -1.18 5.03 -23.20
CA TYR A 71 -1.45 6.46 -23.15
C TYR A 71 -0.40 7.28 -23.91
N ILE A 72 0.90 6.96 -23.75
CA ILE A 72 1.98 7.62 -24.51
C ILE A 72 1.84 7.35 -26.00
N ASP A 73 1.51 6.12 -26.41
CA ASP A 73 1.28 5.78 -27.81
C ASP A 73 0.12 6.57 -28.42
N VAL A 74 -0.94 6.81 -27.64
CA VAL A 74 -2.08 7.66 -28.06
C VAL A 74 -1.63 9.12 -28.20
N LEU A 75 -0.82 9.64 -27.28
CA LEU A 75 -0.27 11.00 -27.39
C LEU A 75 0.61 11.15 -28.63
N LEU A 76 1.44 10.14 -28.94
CA LEU A 76 2.31 10.12 -30.11
C LEU A 76 1.54 10.11 -31.44
N LYS A 77 0.36 9.51 -31.48
CA LYS A 77 -0.48 9.36 -32.69
C LYS A 77 -1.59 10.40 -32.80
N SER A 78 -1.75 11.29 -31.82
CA SER A 78 -2.84 12.27 -31.84
C SER A 78 -2.60 13.35 -32.86
N ASP A 79 -3.56 13.63 -33.74
CA ASP A 79 -3.49 14.73 -34.71
C ASP A 79 -4.00 16.06 -34.15
N VAL A 80 -4.55 16.04 -32.92
CA VAL A 80 -5.21 17.19 -32.29
C VAL A 80 -4.25 17.97 -31.36
N ILE A 81 -3.11 17.38 -31.02
CA ILE A 81 -2.16 17.96 -30.06
C ILE A 81 -0.96 18.54 -30.80
N ASP A 82 -0.68 19.82 -30.56
CA ASP A 82 0.49 20.51 -31.08
C ASP A 82 1.80 19.85 -30.59
N GLU A 83 2.85 19.96 -31.39
CA GLU A 83 4.12 19.25 -31.14
C GLU A 83 4.79 19.62 -29.81
N VAL A 84 4.72 20.90 -29.43
CA VAL A 84 5.25 21.41 -28.15
C VAL A 84 4.51 20.83 -26.95
N ASP A 85 3.18 20.84 -27.00
CA ASP A 85 2.33 20.31 -25.93
C ASP A 85 2.42 18.78 -25.84
N ARG A 86 2.59 18.11 -26.98
CA ARG A 86 2.79 16.65 -27.04
C ARG A 86 4.03 16.23 -26.27
N SER A 87 5.16 16.91 -26.50
CA SER A 87 6.40 16.62 -25.77
C SER A 87 6.22 16.81 -24.26
N ALA A 88 5.58 17.89 -23.83
CA ALA A 88 5.32 18.14 -22.40
C ALA A 88 4.38 17.09 -21.77
N LEU A 89 3.37 16.63 -22.51
CA LEU A 89 2.43 15.59 -22.06
C LEU A 89 3.09 14.21 -21.95
N ILE A 90 3.97 13.86 -22.89
CA ILE A 90 4.75 12.62 -22.85
C ILE A 90 5.70 12.65 -21.64
N ASP A 91 6.46 13.73 -21.47
CA ASP A 91 7.34 13.92 -20.30
C ASP A 91 6.58 13.76 -18.98
N LYS A 92 5.37 14.33 -18.91
CA LYS A 92 4.50 14.21 -17.74
C LYS A 92 4.03 12.77 -17.54
N ALA A 93 3.66 12.07 -18.60
CA ALA A 93 3.24 10.68 -18.56
C ALA A 93 4.36 9.74 -18.08
N GLU A 94 5.58 9.91 -18.59
CA GLU A 94 6.75 9.11 -18.20
C GLU A 94 7.10 9.27 -16.72
N ARG A 95 6.91 10.48 -16.17
CA ARG A 95 7.15 10.78 -14.75
C ARG A 95 6.10 10.21 -13.80
N ILE A 96 5.00 9.64 -14.30
CA ILE A 96 3.99 9.01 -13.43
C ILE A 96 4.61 7.79 -12.73
N ARG A 97 4.71 7.88 -11.40
CA ARG A 97 5.12 6.78 -10.54
C ARG A 97 3.92 5.91 -10.17
N ILE A 98 3.90 4.68 -10.68
CA ILE A 98 2.86 3.70 -10.36
C ILE A 98 3.19 3.08 -9.00
N ARG A 99 2.41 3.44 -7.97
CA ARG A 99 2.53 2.89 -6.62
C ARG A 99 1.46 1.82 -6.43
N VAL A 100 1.88 0.59 -6.23
CA VAL A 100 1.01 -0.56 -5.97
C VAL A 100 1.49 -1.21 -4.68
N ALA A 101 0.54 -1.64 -3.85
CA ALA A 101 0.80 -2.33 -2.59
C ALA A 101 1.44 -1.43 -1.52
N VAL A 102 2.25 -2.03 -0.66
CA VAL A 102 2.97 -1.41 0.44
C VAL A 102 4.14 -0.57 -0.11
N PRO A 103 4.40 0.63 0.44
CA PRO A 103 5.59 1.41 0.08
C PRO A 103 6.88 0.63 0.37
N GLU A 104 7.85 0.65 -0.55
CA GLU A 104 9.15 -0.03 -0.34
C GLU A 104 9.87 0.41 0.95
N ALA A 105 9.64 1.65 1.39
CA ALA A 105 10.16 2.18 2.64
C ALA A 105 9.74 1.37 3.88
N SER A 106 8.59 0.68 3.86
CA SER A 106 8.22 -0.17 5.01
C SER A 106 8.96 -1.52 5.02
N ARG A 107 9.75 -1.81 3.99
CA ARG A 107 10.64 -2.99 3.93
C ARG A 107 12.07 -2.62 4.29
N ASP A 108 12.39 -1.32 4.38
CA ASP A 108 13.70 -0.81 4.75
C ASP A 108 13.79 -0.66 6.28
N PRO A 109 14.65 -1.43 6.97
CA PRO A 109 14.80 -1.34 8.42
C PRO A 109 15.18 0.06 8.90
N LYS A 110 15.93 0.83 8.10
CA LYS A 110 16.33 2.18 8.47
C LYS A 110 15.14 3.14 8.46
N SER A 111 14.33 3.12 7.41
CA SER A 111 13.09 3.90 7.32
C SER A 111 12.09 3.56 8.43
N LEU A 112 12.00 2.28 8.83
CA LEU A 112 11.17 1.87 9.96
C LEU A 112 11.70 2.41 11.31
N LEU A 113 13.01 2.37 11.53
CA LEU A 113 13.65 2.91 12.73
C LEU A 113 13.52 4.43 12.80
N GLU A 114 13.69 5.13 11.68
CA GLU A 114 13.51 6.59 11.62
C GLU A 114 12.08 6.99 11.95
N GLU A 115 11.07 6.26 11.47
CA GLU A 115 9.67 6.52 11.84
C GLU A 115 9.43 6.26 13.34
N LEU A 116 10.00 5.18 13.89
CA LEU A 116 9.91 4.87 15.33
C LEU A 116 10.61 5.92 16.20
N ASP A 117 11.79 6.39 15.82
CA ASP A 117 12.55 7.41 16.55
C ASP A 117 11.81 8.76 16.59
N MET A 118 11.01 9.09 15.56
CA MET A 118 10.12 10.26 15.58
C MET A 118 9.04 10.19 16.67
N PHE A 119 8.77 9.01 17.23
CA PHE A 119 7.79 8.81 18.31
C PHE A 119 8.39 8.75 19.71
N VAL A 120 9.71 8.71 19.86
CA VAL A 120 10.42 8.73 21.16
C VAL A 120 10.49 10.16 21.71
N SER A 121 9.32 10.82 21.74
CA SER A 121 9.07 12.07 22.45
C SER A 121 8.33 11.72 23.74
N ASP A 122 8.86 12.17 24.88
CA ASP A 122 8.51 11.77 26.27
C ASP A 122 7.01 11.88 26.70
N ASP A 123 6.12 12.32 25.82
CA ASP A 123 4.70 12.57 26.11
C ASP A 123 3.74 11.44 25.65
N LEU A 124 4.25 10.28 25.20
CA LEU A 124 3.42 9.18 24.70
C LEU A 124 3.58 7.90 25.55
N PRO A 125 2.86 7.77 26.69
CA PRO A 125 3.02 6.70 27.70
C PRO A 125 2.62 5.28 27.23
N TRP A 126 2.31 5.09 25.95
CA TRP A 126 1.87 3.82 25.38
C TRP A 126 2.91 3.22 24.41
N ALA A 127 4.03 3.90 24.13
CA ALA A 127 5.17 3.34 23.38
C ALA A 127 5.77 2.08 24.07
N THR A 128 5.47 1.90 25.35
CA THR A 128 5.87 0.76 26.20
C THR A 128 5.24 -0.59 25.81
N PHE A 129 4.21 -0.64 24.96
CA PHE A 129 3.52 -1.90 24.63
C PHE A 129 4.22 -2.76 23.56
N PHE A 130 5.26 -2.26 22.89
CA PHE A 130 5.92 -2.96 21.78
C PHE A 130 7.43 -3.17 21.97
N THR A 131 7.98 -2.84 23.15
CA THR A 131 9.35 -3.23 23.51
C THR A 131 9.36 -4.59 24.21
N SER A 132 9.77 -5.63 23.49
CA SER A 132 10.47 -6.81 24.03
C SER A 132 11.35 -7.43 22.96
#